data_AF-A0A225X049-F1
#
_entry.id   AF-A0A225X049-F1
#
_cell.length_a   1.000
_cell.length_b   1.000
_cell.length_c   1.000
_cell.angle_alpha   90.00
_cell.angle_beta   90.00
_cell.angle_gamma   90.00
#
_symmetry.space_group_name_H-M   'P 1'
#
loop_
_entity.id
_entity.type
_entity.pdbx_description
1 polymer ?
#
loop_
_entity_poly.entity_id
_entity_poly.type
_entity_poly.pdbx_seq_one_letter_code
_entity_poly.pdbx_strand_id
1 'polypeptide(L)'
;MKARFLEPSHDDERAAKDRAWKLQPIIDALQQRFASEFTPPAIMALDEAMLMSWSTFNRMRVYMKDKPHKWRNKLLMLCCSSAAYCIR
;
A
#
# COMPACT_ATOMS: atom_id res chain seq x y z
N MET A 1 6.45 -15.11 -16.91
CA MET A 1 6.14 -15.52 -15.52
C MET A 1 4.88 -14.79 -15.07
N LYS A 2 3.75 -15.50 -14.91
CA LYS A 2 2.56 -14.93 -14.25
C LYS A 2 2.73 -15.17 -12.76
N ALA A 3 3.00 -14.11 -12.00
CA ALA A 3 2.86 -14.16 -10.55
C ALA A 3 1.37 -14.40 -10.25
N ARG A 4 1.02 -15.65 -9.95
CA ARG A 4 -0.32 -16.02 -9.51
C ARG A 4 -0.37 -15.75 -8.01
N PHE A 5 -0.75 -14.53 -7.64
CA PHE A 5 -1.13 -14.25 -6.26
C PHE A 5 -2.34 -15.14 -5.92
N LEU A 6 -2.32 -15.77 -4.74
CA LEU A 6 -3.47 -16.51 -4.22
C LEU A 6 -4.66 -15.54 -4.16
N GLU A 7 -5.68 -15.76 -4.99
CA GLU A 7 -6.92 -14.99 -5.00
C GLU A 7 -7.65 -15.24 -3.67
N PRO A 8 -7.76 -14.26 -2.77
CA PRO A 8 -8.48 -14.41 -1.51
C PRO A 8 -9.99 -14.58 -1.80
N SER A 9 -10.67 -15.40 -1.01
CA SER A 9 -12.06 -15.81 -1.25
C SER A 9 -13.03 -14.63 -1.27
N HIS A 10 -13.92 -14.54 -2.26
CA HIS A 10 -14.74 -13.33 -2.46
C HIS A 10 -15.77 -13.05 -1.35
N ASP A 11 -15.97 -13.98 -0.40
CA ASP A 11 -17.05 -13.98 0.60
C ASP A 11 -16.54 -13.82 2.04
N ASP A 12 -15.41 -13.12 2.19
CA ASP A 12 -14.85 -12.81 3.50
C ASP A 12 -15.59 -11.62 4.15
N GLU A 13 -16.06 -11.77 5.40
CA GLU A 13 -16.70 -10.68 6.18
C GLU A 13 -15.83 -9.42 6.28
N ARG A 14 -14.52 -9.57 6.08
CA ARG A 14 -13.54 -8.47 6.03
C ARG A 14 -13.77 -7.53 4.86
N ALA A 15 -14.36 -8.01 3.76
CA ALA A 15 -14.69 -7.20 2.59
C ALA A 15 -15.71 -6.09 2.87
N ALA A 16 -16.56 -6.29 3.89
CA ALA A 16 -17.53 -5.28 4.32
C ALA A 16 -16.87 -4.14 5.11
N LYS A 17 -15.80 -4.43 5.86
CA LYS A 17 -15.12 -3.47 6.75
C LYS A 17 -13.97 -2.75 6.06
N ASP A 18 -13.18 -3.48 5.26
CA ASP A 18 -12.02 -2.94 4.57
C ASP A 18 -12.14 -3.19 3.07
N ARG A 19 -12.03 -2.12 2.28
CA ARG A 19 -12.03 -2.18 0.81
C ARG A 19 -10.72 -2.73 0.26
N ALA A 20 -9.63 -2.63 1.02
CA ALA A 20 -8.30 -3.13 0.71
C ALA A 20 -8.02 -4.52 1.28
N TRP A 21 -9.03 -5.22 1.82
CA TRP A 21 -8.85 -6.46 2.59
C TRP A 21 -8.03 -7.55 1.86
N LYS A 22 -8.09 -7.61 0.52
CA LYS A 22 -7.29 -8.54 -0.31
C LYS A 22 -5.80 -8.21 -0.29
N LEU A 23 -5.44 -6.94 -0.17
CA LEU A 23 -4.06 -6.46 -0.11
C LEU A 23 -3.52 -6.44 1.32
N GLN A 24 -4.40 -6.44 2.33
CA GLN A 24 -4.02 -6.33 3.73
C GLN A 24 -2.99 -7.38 4.17
N PRO A 25 -3.10 -8.68 3.82
CA PRO A 25 -2.09 -9.67 4.21
C PRO A 25 -0.70 -9.39 3.62
N ILE A 26 -0.66 -8.83 2.39
CA ILE A 26 0.60 -8.47 1.72
C ILE A 26 1.20 -7.22 2.39
N ILE A 27 0.35 -6.23 2.70
CA ILE A 27 0.76 -5.00 3.40
C ILE A 27 1.31 -5.35 4.79
N ASP A 28 0.58 -6.16 5.56
CA ASP A 28 0.98 -6.57 6.91
C ASP A 28 2.33 -7.33 6.88
N ALA A 29 2.52 -8.25 5.91
CA ALA A 29 3.76 -8.98 5.77
C ALA A 29 4.96 -8.08 5.40
N LEU A 30 4.75 -7.06 4.54
CA LEU A 30 5.79 -6.09 4.19
C LEU A 30 6.12 -5.18 5.38
N GLN A 31 5.10 -4.65 6.06
CA GLN A 31 5.28 -3.80 7.25
C GLN A 31 5.98 -4.55 8.38
N GLN A 32 5.63 -5.82 8.61
CA GLN A 32 6.30 -6.64 9.63
C GLN A 32 7.78 -6.85 9.31
N ARG A 33 8.12 -7.14 8.05
CA ARG A 33 9.52 -7.29 7.62
C ARG A 33 10.29 -5.99 7.79
N PHE A 34 9.74 -4.89 7.27
CA PHE A 34 10.40 -3.59 7.35
C PHE A 34 10.58 -3.10 8.79
N ALA A 35 9.61 -3.35 9.67
CA ALA A 35 9.72 -3.03 11.09
C ALA A 35 10.72 -3.91 11.85
N SER A 36 10.94 -5.15 11.41
CA SER A 36 11.87 -6.08 12.06
C SER A 36 13.34 -5.77 11.78
N GLU A 37 13.65 -5.24 10.60
CA GLU A 37 15.03 -5.04 10.14
C GLU A 37 15.52 -3.58 10.31
N PHE A 38 14.62 -2.63 10.59
CA PHE A 38 14.95 -1.20 10.63
C PHE A 38 14.43 -0.50 11.88
N THR A 39 15.35 0.07 12.67
CA THR A 39 15.03 0.95 13.81
C THR A 39 14.95 2.39 13.31
N PRO A 40 13.77 3.04 13.34
CA PRO A 40 13.61 4.37 12.78
C PRO A 40 14.30 5.45 13.64
N PRO A 41 15.01 6.41 13.02
CA PRO A 41 15.52 7.58 13.72
C PRO A 41 14.38 8.55 14.07
N ALA A 42 14.63 9.49 14.97
CA ALA A 42 13.63 10.44 15.46
C ALA A 42 12.99 11.34 14.37
N ILE A 43 13.63 11.46 13.19
CA ILE A 43 13.15 12.31 12.09
C ILE A 43 12.49 11.44 11.02
N MET A 44 11.16 11.46 11.02
CA MET A 44 10.30 10.78 10.04
C MET A 44 9.67 11.79 9.08
N ALA A 45 9.43 11.36 7.85
CA ALA A 45 8.73 12.10 6.80
C ALA A 45 7.46 11.32 6.42
N LEU A 46 6.34 12.03 6.29
CA LEU A 46 5.10 11.47 5.77
C LEU A 46 4.97 11.86 4.29
N ASP A 47 4.78 10.89 3.41
CA ASP A 47 4.69 11.13 1.97
C ASP A 47 3.52 10.36 1.32
N GLU A 48 3.08 10.84 0.16
CA GLU A 48 2.01 10.28 -0.65
C GLU A 48 2.55 9.56 -1.89
N ALA A 49 2.49 8.23 -1.85
CA ALA A 49 2.78 7.38 -3.00
C ALA A 49 1.54 6.98 -3.77
N MET A 50 1.73 6.62 -5.03
CA MET A 50 0.66 6.19 -5.93
C MET A 50 0.93 4.77 -6.42
N LEU A 51 0.14 3.81 -5.95
CA LEU A 51 0.28 2.42 -6.36
C LEU A 51 -0.40 2.18 -7.70
N MET A 52 0.32 1.51 -8.60
CA MET A 52 -0.24 1.11 -9.87
C MET A 52 -1.17 -0.10 -9.71
N SER A 53 -2.47 0.14 -9.65
CA SER A 53 -3.47 -0.92 -9.82
C SER A 53 -3.99 -0.90 -11.25
N TRP A 54 -3.89 -2.03 -11.95
CA TRP A 54 -4.45 -2.19 -13.29
C TRP A 54 -5.92 -2.64 -13.27
N SER A 55 -6.48 -2.95 -12.10
CA SER A 55 -7.87 -3.32 -11.97
C SER A 55 -8.76 -2.09 -12.13
N THR A 56 -9.56 -2.08 -13.19
CA THR A 56 -10.58 -1.05 -13.47
C THR A 56 -11.73 -1.07 -12.45
N PHE A 57 -11.91 -2.17 -11.72
CA PHE A 57 -12.97 -2.33 -10.71
C PHE A 57 -12.59 -1.78 -9.33
N ASN A 58 -11.36 -1.27 -9.16
CA ASN A 58 -10.94 -0.75 -7.86
C ASN A 58 -11.63 0.59 -7.53
N ARG A 59 -12.50 0.57 -6.52
CA ARG A 59 -13.26 1.72 -6.00
C ARG A 59 -12.42 2.68 -5.13
N MET A 60 -11.18 2.33 -4.77
CA MET A 60 -10.31 3.15 -3.93
C MET A 60 -9.42 4.14 -4.71
N ARG A 61 -9.63 4.28 -6.02
CA ARG A 61 -8.82 5.17 -6.86
C ARG A 61 -9.13 6.63 -6.52
N VAL A 62 -8.07 7.40 -6.30
CA VAL A 62 -8.12 8.84 -6.08
C VAL A 62 -7.52 9.54 -7.30
N TYR A 63 -8.14 10.65 -7.69
CA TYR A 63 -7.61 11.53 -8.74
C TYR A 63 -6.57 12.50 -8.16
N MET A 64 -5.37 12.53 -8.74
CA MET A 64 -4.35 13.55 -8.47
C MET A 64 -3.97 14.24 -9.77
N LYS A 65 -4.06 15.57 -9.79
CA LYS A 65 -3.78 16.37 -10.99
C LYS A 65 -2.29 16.37 -11.37
N ASP A 66 -1.42 16.33 -10.37
CA ASP A 66 0.03 16.61 -10.53
C ASP A 66 0.86 15.35 -10.84
N LYS A 67 0.28 14.15 -10.74
CA LYS A 67 0.99 12.89 -11.02
C LYS A 67 0.80 12.50 -12.50
N PRO A 68 1.81 11.87 -13.14
CA PRO A 68 1.74 11.45 -14.56
C PRO A 68 0.58 10.49 -14.85
N HIS A 69 0.18 9.72 -13.83
CA HIS A 69 -1.01 8.87 -13.89
C HIS A 69 -2.01 9.31 -12.84
N LYS A 70 -3.07 9.98 -13.30
CA LYS A 70 -3.95 10.75 -12.44
C LYS A 70 -4.87 9.90 -11.57
N TRP A 71 -5.27 8.71 -12.02
CA TRP A 71 -6.22 7.84 -11.32
C TRP A 71 -5.50 6.60 -10.77
N ARG A 72 -5.13 6.61 -9.49
CA ARG A 72 -4.46 5.47 -8.83
C ARG A 72 -4.86 5.34 -7.37
N ASN A 73 -4.42 4.26 -6.74
CA ASN A 73 -4.61 4.10 -5.30
C ASN A 73 -3.56 4.94 -4.59
N LYS A 74 -4.05 5.88 -3.77
CA LYS A 74 -3.22 6.71 -2.92
C LYS A 74 -2.76 5.88 -1.72
N LEU A 75 -1.47 5.86 -1.48
CA LEU A 75 -0.84 5.29 -0.30
C LEU A 75 -0.21 6.42 0.51
N LEU A 76 -0.42 6.40 1.82
CA LEU A 76 0.33 7.23 2.76
C LEU A 76 1.46 6.37 3.29
N MET A 77 2.69 6.84 3.14
CA MET A 77 3.87 6.12 3.61
C MET A 77 4.59 6.96 4.66
N LEU A 78 4.94 6.32 5.77
CA LEU A 78 5.83 6.90 6.76
C LEU A 78 7.25 6.42 6.47
N CYS A 79 8.12 7.38 6.16
CA CYS A 79 9.47 7.13 5.68
C CYS A 79 10.51 7.75 6.61
N CYS A 80 11.67 7.12 6.74
CA CYS A 80 12.85 7.75 7.34
C CYS A 80 13.37 8.85 6.41
N SER A 81 13.55 10.06 6.93
CA SER A 81 14.01 11.22 6.14
C SER A 81 15.44 11.07 5.62
N SER A 82 16.31 10.36 6.34
CA SER A 82 17.74 10.21 6.02
C SER A 82 18.02 9.00 5.12
N ALA A 83 17.33 7.88 5.35
CA ALA A 83 17.56 6.62 4.62
C ALA A 83 16.54 6.36 3.50
N ALA A 84 15.53 7.23 3.35
CA ALA A 84 14.39 7.02 2.44
C ALA A 84 13.71 5.64 2.64
N TYR A 85 13.75 5.09 3.86
CA TYR A 85 13.23 3.78 4.20
C TYR A 85 11.77 3.84 4.66
N CYS A 86 10.87 3.10 4.02
CA CYS A 86 9.45 3.05 4.38
C CYS A 86 9.21 2.13 5.58
N ILE A 87 8.62 2.67 6.64
CA ILE A 87 8.32 1.97 7.89
C ILE A 87 6.85 1.52 7.91
N ARG A 88 5.94 2.33 7.36
CA ARG A 88 4.50 2.08 7.43
C ARG A 88 3.78 2.56 6.19
#